data_AF-A0A5J4S4E2-F1
#
_entry.id   AF-A0A5J4S4E2-F1
#
_cell.length_a   1.000
_cell.length_b   1.000
_cell.length_c   1.000
_cell.angle_alpha   90.00
_cell.angle_beta   90.00
_cell.angle_gamma   90.00
#
_symmetry.space_group_name_H-M   'P 1'
#
loop_
_entity.id
_entity.type
_entity.pdbx_description
1 polymer ?
#
loop_
_entity_poly.entity_id
_entity_poly.type
_entity_poly.pdbx_seq_one_letter_code
_entity_poly.pdbx_strand_id
1 'polypeptide(L)'
;MHKCASNVMQKLIQSCDPNTRSKIVSMITTEHPEDQDSGKMGYSRGGETVLTRLMCDQFGNYVMQDLINLATSEQLRLIIECIFRNPQNEQVLNSSVFGRKIISRLEGTVEWQTRAHRQ
;
A
#
# COMPACT_ATOMS: atom_id res chain seq x y z
N MET A 1 5.96 9.99 -11.90
CA MET A 1 6.51 10.26 -10.55
C MET A 1 8.03 10.15 -10.64
N HIS A 2 8.81 11.10 -10.11
CA HIS A 2 10.25 11.22 -10.40
C HIS A 2 11.11 10.24 -9.57
N LYS A 3 12.03 9.52 -10.21
CA LYS A 3 13.05 8.63 -9.60
C LYS A 3 13.79 9.24 -8.40
N CYS A 4 14.01 10.55 -8.40
CA CYS A 4 14.67 11.22 -7.28
C CYS A 4 13.76 11.31 -6.04
N ALA A 5 12.46 11.49 -6.22
CA ALA A 5 11.50 11.56 -5.12
C ALA A 5 11.28 10.18 -4.47
N SER A 6 11.25 9.09 -5.24
CA SER A 6 11.17 7.74 -4.68
C SER A 6 12.40 7.40 -3.84
N ASN A 7 13.60 7.73 -4.33
CA ASN A 7 14.83 7.49 -3.57
C ASN A 7 14.87 8.30 -2.26
N VAL A 8 14.35 9.53 -2.29
CA VAL A 8 14.21 10.36 -1.08
C VAL A 8 13.18 9.73 -0.14
N MET A 9 12.03 9.29 -0.64
CA MET A 9 10.99 8.65 0.19
C MET A 9 11.44 7.32 0.78
N GLN A 10 12.19 6.51 0.04
CA GLN A 10 12.79 5.27 0.56
C GLN A 10 13.75 5.56 1.70
N LYS A 11 14.69 6.49 1.49
CA LYS A 11 15.62 6.89 2.54
C LYS A 11 14.88 7.45 3.75
N LEU A 12 13.85 8.27 3.53
CA LEU A 12 13.02 8.80 4.61
C LEU A 12 12.31 7.67 5.37
N ILE A 13 11.70 6.69 4.71
CA ILE A 13 11.03 5.57 5.40
C ILE A 13 12.04 4.70 6.17
N GLN A 14 13.24 4.52 5.62
CA GLN A 14 14.32 3.78 6.26
C GLN A 14 14.94 4.52 7.45
N SER A 15 15.00 5.86 7.40
CA SER A 15 15.67 6.69 8.40
C SER A 15 14.72 7.44 9.34
N CYS A 16 13.40 7.35 9.14
CA CYS A 16 12.43 8.07 9.97
C CYS A 16 12.15 7.34 11.28
N ASP A 17 11.82 8.13 12.29
CA ASP A 17 11.39 7.61 13.58
C ASP A 17 10.05 6.84 13.46
N PRO A 18 9.78 5.90 14.38
CA PRO A 18 8.56 5.09 14.35
C PRO A 18 7.24 5.90 14.34
N ASN A 19 7.22 7.11 14.91
CA ASN A 19 6.02 7.95 14.91
C ASN A 19 5.78 8.55 13.52
N THR A 20 6.84 9.04 12.86
CA THR A 20 6.76 9.50 11.48
C THR A 20 6.38 8.37 10.53
N ARG A 21 6.92 7.16 10.71
CA ARG A 21 6.50 5.99 9.92
C ARG A 21 5.02 5.68 10.11
N SER A 22 4.53 5.70 11.35
CA SER A 22 3.11 5.51 11.65
C SER A 22 2.22 6.56 10.99
N LYS A 23 2.65 7.82 10.94
CA LYS A 23 1.93 8.89 10.23
C LYS A 23 1.91 8.65 8.72
N ILE A 24 3.01 8.18 8.12
CA ILE A 24 3.07 7.85 6.69
C ILE A 24 2.12 6.70 6.38
N VAL A 25 2.17 5.61 7.18
CA VAL A 25 1.23 4.48 7.04
C VAL A 25 -0.20 4.97 7.15
N SER A 26 -0.53 5.73 8.19
CA SER A 26 -1.87 6.30 8.35
C SER A 26 -2.25 7.13 7.12
N MET A 27 -1.41 8.04 6.65
CA MET A 27 -1.74 8.88 5.50
C MET A 27 -2.01 8.08 4.22
N ILE A 28 -1.30 6.97 3.98
CA ILE A 28 -1.54 6.14 2.79
C ILE A 28 -2.70 5.14 2.95
N THR A 29 -3.07 4.79 4.20
CA THR A 29 -4.18 3.87 4.50
C THR A 29 -5.48 4.58 4.86
N THR A 30 -5.43 5.86 5.25
CA THR A 30 -6.59 6.67 5.63
C THR A 30 -7.27 7.17 4.37
N GLU A 31 -8.53 6.78 4.22
CA GLU A 31 -9.43 7.32 3.21
C GLU A 31 -9.66 8.82 3.51
N HIS A 32 -9.36 9.71 2.56
CA HIS A 32 -9.59 11.14 2.76
C HIS A 32 -11.11 11.40 2.82
N PRO A 33 -11.64 11.98 3.92
CA PRO A 33 -13.09 12.19 4.08
C PRO A 33 -13.68 13.21 3.09
N GLU A 34 -12.84 14.02 2.44
CA GLU A 34 -13.24 14.92 1.35
C GLU A 34 -13.61 14.17 0.04
N ASP A 35 -13.33 12.87 -0.04
CA ASP A 35 -13.85 11.99 -1.09
C ASP A 35 -15.28 11.46 -0.77
N GLN A 36 -15.87 11.77 0.39
CA GLN A 36 -17.22 11.30 0.77
C GLN A 36 -18.38 12.17 0.25
N ASP A 37 -18.14 13.46 -0.05
CA ASP A 37 -19.22 14.41 -0.41
C ASP A 37 -19.61 14.37 -1.91
N SER A 38 -18.82 13.67 -2.71
CA SER A 38 -19.27 13.14 -3.99
C SER A 38 -19.35 11.63 -3.82
N GLY A 39 -20.36 10.93 -4.32
CA GLY A 39 -20.47 9.46 -4.23
C GLY A 39 -19.32 8.65 -4.89
N LYS A 40 -18.13 9.23 -5.04
CA LYS A 40 -16.86 8.64 -5.42
C LYS A 40 -16.09 8.25 -4.16
N MET A 41 -16.43 7.07 -3.63
CA MET A 41 -15.54 6.26 -2.79
C MET A 41 -14.08 6.47 -3.23
N GLY A 42 -13.15 6.79 -2.30
CA GLY A 42 -11.78 7.32 -2.45
C GLY A 42 -10.84 6.66 -3.49
N TYR A 43 -11.31 6.64 -4.73
CA TYR A 43 -10.64 6.15 -5.90
C TYR A 43 -10.35 7.36 -6.77
N SER A 44 -9.10 7.48 -7.22
CA SER A 44 -8.80 8.34 -8.36
C SER A 44 -9.68 7.90 -9.54
N ARG A 45 -10.18 8.86 -10.32
CA ARG A 45 -11.02 8.72 -11.52
C ARG A 45 -10.65 7.45 -12.31
N GLY A 46 -11.29 6.31 -12.00
CA GLY A 46 -10.86 4.98 -12.48
C GLY A 46 -10.95 3.80 -11.50
N GLY A 47 -11.32 4.00 -10.23
CA GLY A 47 -11.46 2.88 -9.28
C GLY A 47 -10.14 2.43 -8.62
N GLU A 48 -9.07 3.21 -8.79
CA GLU A 48 -7.75 2.91 -8.23
C GLU A 48 -7.50 3.69 -6.92
N THR A 49 -7.07 2.98 -5.88
CA THR A 49 -6.61 3.58 -4.61
C THR A 49 -5.21 4.16 -4.77
N VAL A 50 -4.81 5.07 -3.88
CA VAL A 50 -3.43 5.57 -3.82
C VAL A 50 -2.44 4.41 -3.61
N LEU A 51 -2.82 3.40 -2.83
CA LEU A 51 -2.03 2.20 -2.60
C LEU A 51 -1.82 1.38 -3.88
N THR A 52 -2.87 1.08 -4.64
CA THR A 52 -2.73 0.33 -5.90
C THR A 52 -1.90 1.09 -6.92
N ARG A 53 -2.05 2.42 -6.98
CA ARG A 53 -1.20 3.27 -7.82
C ARG A 53 0.28 3.21 -7.42
N LEU A 54 0.59 3.29 -6.12
CA LEU A 54 1.99 3.19 -5.65
C LEU A 54 2.58 1.80 -5.89
N MET A 55 1.82 0.74 -5.63
CA MET A 55 2.26 -0.65 -5.82
C MET A 55 2.51 -1.00 -7.29
N CYS A 56 1.73 -0.43 -8.21
CA CYS A 56 1.90 -0.63 -9.65
C CYS A 56 2.89 0.33 -10.30
N ASP A 57 3.35 1.39 -9.62
CA ASP A 57 4.28 2.37 -10.17
C ASP A 57 5.73 1.86 -10.20
N GLN A 58 6.44 2.14 -11.29
CA GLN A 58 7.83 1.72 -11.53
C GLN A 58 8.85 2.22 -10.48
N PHE A 59 8.50 3.24 -9.70
CA PHE A 59 9.31 3.76 -8.59
C PHE A 59 8.60 3.62 -7.23
N GLY A 60 7.28 3.80 -7.19
CA GLY A 60 6.47 3.65 -5.98
C GLY A 60 6.51 2.24 -5.38
N ASN A 61 6.69 1.21 -6.23
CA ASN A 61 6.78 -0.17 -5.75
C ASN A 61 7.94 -0.40 -4.77
N TYR A 62 9.04 0.34 -4.89
CA TYR A 62 10.16 0.20 -3.97
C TYR A 62 9.84 0.81 -2.60
N VAL A 63 9.12 1.93 -2.58
CA VAL A 63 8.62 2.57 -1.35
C VAL A 63 7.68 1.61 -0.61
N MET A 64 6.77 0.95 -1.35
CA MET A 64 5.86 -0.03 -0.76
C MET A 64 6.58 -1.28 -0.24
N GLN A 65 7.60 -1.77 -0.95
CA GLN A 65 8.43 -2.88 -0.47
C GLN A 65 9.15 -2.53 0.83
N ASP A 66 9.80 -1.35 0.90
CA ASP A 66 10.46 -0.88 2.12
C ASP A 66 9.47 -0.71 3.26
N LEU A 67 8.27 -0.18 2.96
CA LEU A 67 7.23 -0.01 3.96
C LEU A 67 6.76 -1.35 4.52
N ILE A 68 6.50 -2.35 3.67
CA ILE A 68 6.12 -3.71 4.10
C ILE A 68 7.21 -4.33 4.97
N ASN A 69 8.49 -4.08 4.65
CA ASN A 69 9.62 -4.62 5.42
C ASN A 69 9.78 -3.98 6.80
N LEU A 70 9.36 -2.72 6.95
CA LEU A 70 9.56 -1.92 8.17
C LEU A 70 8.26 -1.75 8.99
N ALA A 71 7.14 -2.17 8.44
CA ALA A 71 5.84 -2.13 9.09
C ALA A 71 5.82 -3.10 10.28
N THR A 72 5.16 -2.69 11.36
CA THR A 72 4.79 -3.61 12.44
C THR A 72 3.70 -4.57 11.97
N SER A 73 3.51 -5.69 12.67
CA SER A 73 2.42 -6.64 12.38
C SER A 73 1.04 -5.96 12.29
N GLU A 74 0.76 -5.00 13.16
CA GLU A 74 -0.50 -4.26 13.13
C GLU A 74 -0.61 -3.36 11.89
N GLN A 75 0.47 -2.64 11.55
CA GLN A 75 0.50 -1.80 10.34
C GLN A 75 0.37 -2.64 9.07
N LEU A 76 1.05 -3.79 9.02
CA LEU A 76 1.00 -4.69 7.88
C LEU A 76 -0.39 -5.30 7.72
N ARG A 77 -1.04 -5.69 8.83
CA ARG A 77 -2.45 -6.11 8.84
C ARG A 77 -3.36 -5.03 8.25
N LEU A 78 -3.22 -3.77 8.67
CA LEU A 78 -4.01 -2.65 8.13
C LEU A 78 -3.77 -2.41 6.64
N ILE A 79 -2.51 -2.49 6.20
CA ILE A 79 -2.14 -2.38 4.78
C ILE A 79 -2.82 -3.49 3.96
N ILE A 80 -2.72 -4.74 4.40
CA ILE A 80 -3.36 -5.89 3.73
C ILE A 80 -4.88 -5.73 3.71
N GLU A 81 -5.49 -5.36 4.84
CA GLU A 81 -6.94 -5.14 4.90
C GLU A 81 -7.39 -4.03 3.95
N CYS A 82 -6.67 -2.91 3.90
CA CYS A 82 -6.98 -1.79 3.02
C CYS A 82 -6.86 -2.18 1.53
N ILE A 83 -5.77 -2.84 1.15
CA ILE A 83 -5.53 -3.25 -0.25
C ILE A 83 -6.64 -4.19 -0.72
N PHE A 84 -6.93 -5.24 0.05
CA PHE A 84 -7.83 -6.31 -0.36
C PHE A 84 -9.25 -6.15 0.21
N ARG A 85 -9.62 -4.94 0.66
CA ARG A 85 -11.01 -4.57 0.97
C ARG A 85 -11.86 -4.54 -0.30
N ASN A 86 -11.27 -4.07 -1.40
CA ASN A 86 -11.88 -4.09 -2.73
C ASN A 86 -11.28 -5.24 -3.55
N PRO A 87 -12.09 -6.25 -3.97
CA PRO A 87 -11.63 -7.35 -4.83
C PRO A 87 -10.98 -6.92 -6.15
N GLN A 88 -11.37 -5.76 -6.70
CA GLN A 88 -10.81 -5.26 -7.96
C GLN A 88 -9.32 -4.90 -7.83
N ASN A 89 -8.87 -4.50 -6.63
CA ASN A 89 -7.46 -4.16 -6.40
C ASN A 89 -6.55 -5.37 -6.64
N GLU A 90 -6.99 -6.56 -6.27
CA GLU A 90 -6.23 -7.79 -6.51
C GLU A 90 -6.08 -8.08 -8.02
N GLN A 91 -7.13 -7.85 -8.81
CA GLN A 91 -7.08 -7.99 -10.26
C GLN A 91 -6.10 -6.99 -10.88
N VAL A 92 -6.15 -5.72 -10.44
CA VAL A 92 -5.25 -4.67 -10.91
C VAL A 92 -3.79 -5.02 -10.59
N LEU A 93 -3.52 -5.44 -9.34
CA LEU A 93 -2.17 -5.80 -8.91
C LEU A 93 -1.63 -7.02 -9.67
N ASN A 94 -2.46 -8.04 -9.90
CA ASN A 94 -2.08 -9.21 -10.68
C ASN A 94 -1.79 -8.87 -12.16
N SER A 95 -2.43 -7.85 -12.73
CA SER A 95 -2.15 -7.40 -14.10
C SER A 95 -0.78 -6.70 -14.23
N SER A 96 -0.27 -6.10 -13.15
CA SER A 96 1.00 -5.35 -13.13
C SER A 96 2.20 -6.22 -12.76
N VAL A 97 3.33 -6.06 -13.47
CA VAL A 97 4.61 -6.71 -13.11
C VAL A 97 5.09 -6.25 -11.73
N PHE A 98 4.88 -4.98 -11.38
CA PHE A 98 5.26 -4.43 -10.07
C PHE A 98 4.25 -4.85 -9.00
N GLY A 99 2.95 -4.82 -9.31
CA GLY A 99 1.90 -5.26 -8.40
C GLY A 99 2.07 -6.72 -7.96
N ARG A 100 2.37 -7.63 -8.89
CA ARG A 100 2.67 -9.04 -8.58
C ARG A 100 3.83 -9.20 -7.61
N LYS A 101 4.89 -8.40 -7.74
CA LYS A 101 6.01 -8.43 -6.78
C LYS A 101 5.57 -8.04 -5.36
N ILE A 102 4.65 -7.07 -5.25
CA ILE A 102 4.10 -6.69 -3.95
C ILE A 102 3.23 -7.80 -3.37
N ILE A 103 2.36 -8.42 -4.18
CA ILE A 103 1.55 -9.57 -3.74
C ILE A 103 2.45 -10.69 -3.23
N SER A 104 3.45 -11.13 -4.01
CA SER A 104 4.38 -12.18 -3.57
C SER A 104 5.15 -11.82 -2.31
N ARG A 105 5.41 -10.52 -2.07
CA ARG A 105 6.03 -10.06 -0.83
C ARG A 105 5.08 -10.17 0.36
N LEU A 106 3.81 -9.78 0.18
CA LEU A 106 2.77 -9.91 1.20
C LEU A 106 2.51 -11.38 1.53
N GLU A 107 2.47 -12.26 0.53
CA GLU A 107 2.28 -13.71 0.69
C GLU A 107 3.30 -14.37 1.63
N GLY A 108 4.52 -13.82 1.69
CA GLY A 108 5.57 -14.27 2.59
C GLY A 108 5.44 -13.81 4.05
N THR A 109 4.40 -13.05 4.40
CA THR A 109 4.20 -12.48 5.74
C THR A 109 3.24 -13.33 6.58
N VAL A 110 3.41 -13.34 7.90
CA VAL A 110 2.55 -14.09 8.84
C VAL A 110 1.13 -13.54 8.81
N GLU A 111 0.99 -12.23 8.66
CA GLU A 111 -0.26 -11.49 8.61
C GLU A 111 -1.10 -11.90 7.39
N TRP A 112 -0.46 -12.14 6.24
CA TRP A 112 -1.13 -12.66 5.05
C TRP A 112 -1.65 -14.09 5.26
N GLN A 113 -0.82 -14.98 5.79
CA GLN A 113 -1.23 -16.35 6.09
C GLN A 113 -2.41 -16.38 7.07
N THR A 114 -2.39 -15.49 8.06
CA THR A 114 -3.47 -15.33 9.03
C THR A 114 -4.78 -14.84 8.39
N ARG A 115 -4.71 -14.00 7.36
CA ARG A 115 -5.88 -13.61 6.55
C ARG A 115 -6.46 -14.80 5.78
N ALA A 116 -5.62 -15.60 5.14
CA ALA A 116 -6.05 -16.71 4.30
C ALA A 116 -6.81 -17.81 5.08
N HIS A 117 -6.52 -18.00 6.36
CA HIS A 117 -7.22 -18.97 7.22
C HIS A 117 -8.55 -18.44 7.82
N ARG A 118 -8.89 -17.16 7.61
CA ARG A 118 -10.13 -16.55 8.11
C ARG A 118 -11.26 -16.49 7.07
N GLN A 119 -11.01 -16.91 5.83
CA GLN A 119 -12.04 -17.05 4.79
C GLN A 119 -12.35 -18.53 4.58
#